data_AF-A0A9D7MM36-F1
#
_entry.id   AF-A0A9D7MM36-F1
#
_cell.length_a   1.000
_cell.length_b   1.000
_cell.length_c   1.000
_cell.angle_alpha   90.00
_cell.angle_beta   90.00
_cell.angle_gamma   90.00
#
_symmetry.space_group_name_H-M   'P 1'
#
loop_
_entity.id
_entity.type
_entity.pdbx_description
1 polymer ?
#
loop_
_entity_poly.entity_id
_entity_poly.type
_entity_poly.pdbx_seq_one_letter_code
_entity_poly.pdbx_strand_id
1 'polypeptide(L)'
;MPEYLECNNRAVQFGRFITETDILNNSNVAVIGMDVVEKLFPNVNPIGQYMIIENNEFKIIGVFEKKGEGFGQSNDNFALLPITTMQQIYGKNNRSINVAIQAPSKETFNESIENVVSVMRSIRKDKPGEADSFEIFSNDSLIGQVNSFTKYFKYGAGFISFIAMLAAGIGIMNIMLVSVTERTKEIGIRKAIGAKRSSILTQFLIEAIILCQLGGIIGIILGVVTGNILGIYLSSPVVIPYDWVIIVLVVCSVVGIVLGVYPAYKAAKLDPIDALRYE
;
A
#
# COMPACT_ATOMS: atom_id res chain seq x y z
N MET A 1 1.66 -33.75 -11.81
CA MET A 1 2.18 -32.44 -11.33
C MET A 1 1.36 -31.20 -11.75
N PRO A 2 0.01 -31.19 -11.74
CA PRO A 2 -0.76 -29.94 -11.84
C PRO A 2 -0.56 -29.01 -10.63
N GLU A 3 -0.03 -29.53 -9.52
CA GLU A 3 0.11 -28.81 -8.25
C GLU A 3 1.08 -27.62 -8.35
N TYR A 4 2.10 -27.68 -9.23
CA TYR A 4 2.98 -26.51 -9.47
C TYR A 4 2.19 -25.32 -10.02
N LEU A 5 1.25 -25.57 -10.93
CA LEU A 5 0.41 -24.54 -11.55
C LEU A 5 -0.49 -23.89 -10.50
N GLU A 6 -1.11 -24.71 -9.64
CA GLU A 6 -1.98 -24.24 -8.55
C GLU A 6 -1.18 -23.44 -7.50
N CYS A 7 -0.09 -23.99 -6.98
CA CYS A 7 0.74 -23.33 -5.96
C CYS A 7 1.32 -21.99 -6.42
N ASN A 8 1.60 -21.83 -7.73
CA ASN A 8 2.20 -20.61 -8.29
C ASN A 8 1.18 -19.71 -9.03
N ASN A 9 -0.11 -20.09 -9.00
CA ASN A 9 -1.18 -19.42 -9.73
C ASN A 9 -0.82 -19.17 -11.21
N ARG A 10 -0.30 -20.17 -11.92
CA ARG A 10 0.09 -20.08 -13.34
C ARG A 10 -0.77 -21.00 -14.17
N ALA A 11 -1.07 -20.59 -15.40
CA ALA A 11 -1.74 -21.41 -16.40
C ALA A 11 -0.91 -21.52 -17.67
N VAL A 12 -1.06 -22.64 -18.39
CA VAL A 12 -0.40 -22.87 -19.69
C VAL A 12 -1.33 -22.36 -20.78
N GLN A 13 -0.87 -21.38 -21.55
CA GLN A 13 -1.63 -20.78 -22.65
C GLN A 13 -1.58 -21.65 -23.92
N PHE A 14 -0.41 -22.19 -24.24
CA PHE A 14 -0.19 -22.99 -25.44
C PHE A 14 0.58 -24.26 -25.12
N GLY A 15 0.26 -25.35 -25.84
CA GLY A 15 0.92 -26.64 -25.66
C GLY A 15 0.42 -27.39 -24.43
N ARG A 16 1.35 -28.05 -23.71
CA ARG A 16 1.05 -28.82 -22.50
C ARG A 16 2.04 -28.55 -21.39
N PHE A 17 1.64 -28.83 -20.15
CA PHE A 17 2.54 -28.80 -19.01
C PHE A 17 3.43 -30.06 -18.94
N ILE A 18 4.45 -30.02 -18.08
CA ILE A 18 5.31 -31.15 -17.75
C ILE A 18 4.47 -32.22 -17.03
N THR A 19 4.51 -33.45 -17.54
CA THR A 19 3.81 -34.60 -16.98
C THR A 19 4.74 -35.42 -16.08
N GLU A 20 4.18 -36.31 -15.28
CA GLU A 20 4.98 -37.23 -14.45
C GLU A 20 5.86 -38.14 -15.29
N THR A 21 5.39 -38.56 -16.46
CA THR A 21 6.17 -39.36 -17.41
C THR A 21 7.42 -38.60 -17.89
N ASP A 22 7.31 -37.30 -18.15
CA ASP A 22 8.47 -36.48 -18.56
C ASP A 22 9.53 -36.43 -17.45
N ILE A 23 9.09 -36.34 -16.19
CA ILE A 23 9.96 -36.31 -15.01
C ILE A 23 10.63 -37.67 -14.80
N LEU A 24 9.86 -38.76 -14.83
CA LEU A 24 10.39 -40.12 -14.64
C LEU A 24 11.41 -40.50 -15.72
N ASN A 25 11.22 -40.00 -16.95
CA ASN A 25 12.10 -40.27 -18.08
C ASN A 25 13.29 -39.31 -18.22
N ASN A 26 13.47 -38.35 -17.30
CA ASN A 26 14.47 -37.28 -17.43
C ASN A 26 14.40 -36.56 -18.79
N SER A 27 13.19 -36.27 -19.25
CA SER A 27 12.99 -35.74 -20.60
C SER A 27 13.58 -34.32 -20.70
N ASN A 28 14.30 -34.06 -21.81
CA ASN A 28 14.81 -32.72 -22.12
C ASN A 28 13.71 -31.85 -22.73
N VAL A 29 12.73 -31.49 -21.91
CA VAL A 29 11.59 -30.65 -22.29
C VAL A 29 11.54 -29.38 -21.45
N ALA A 30 11.00 -28.31 -22.02
CA ALA A 30 10.85 -27.01 -21.35
C ALA A 30 9.45 -26.42 -21.54
N VAL A 31 8.96 -25.72 -20.51
CA VAL A 31 7.81 -24.83 -20.58
C VAL A 31 8.30 -23.41 -20.29
N ILE A 32 8.06 -22.47 -21.19
CA ILE A 32 8.68 -21.13 -21.15
C ILE A 32 7.66 -20.03 -20.88
N GLY A 33 8.11 -18.93 -20.28
CA GLY A 33 7.28 -17.73 -20.10
C GLY A 33 7.19 -16.87 -21.37
N MET A 34 6.21 -15.98 -21.41
CA MET A 34 5.85 -15.22 -22.63
C MET A 34 6.96 -14.27 -23.10
N ASP A 35 7.73 -13.66 -22.20
CA ASP A 35 8.83 -12.77 -22.58
C ASP A 35 9.95 -13.50 -23.34
N VAL A 36 10.15 -14.79 -23.03
CA VAL A 36 11.11 -15.65 -23.74
C VAL A 36 10.63 -15.91 -25.16
N VAL A 37 9.33 -16.12 -25.36
CA VAL A 37 8.71 -16.27 -26.68
C VAL A 37 8.84 -14.99 -27.49
N GLU A 38 8.50 -13.84 -26.90
CA GLU A 38 8.56 -12.53 -27.57
C GLU A 38 9.99 -12.19 -28.04
N LYS A 39 11.02 -12.59 -27.27
CA LYS A 39 12.43 -12.30 -27.61
C LYS A 39 13.04 -13.32 -28.57
N LEU A 40 12.80 -14.61 -28.38
CA LEU A 40 13.48 -15.68 -29.13
C LEU A 40 12.68 -16.22 -30.31
N PHE A 41 11.35 -16.06 -30.30
CA PHE A 41 10.44 -16.60 -31.31
C PHE A 41 9.36 -15.58 -31.75
N PRO A 42 9.71 -14.34 -32.15
CA PRO A 42 8.75 -13.26 -32.36
C PRO A 42 7.69 -13.55 -33.44
N ASN A 43 7.99 -14.40 -34.42
CA ASN A 43 7.08 -14.73 -35.53
C ASN A 43 7.00 -16.24 -35.81
N VAL A 44 7.40 -17.08 -34.86
CA VAL A 44 7.48 -18.54 -35.04
C VAL A 44 6.75 -19.21 -33.88
N ASN A 45 5.98 -20.25 -34.16
CA ASN A 45 5.38 -21.05 -33.10
C ASN A 45 6.50 -21.74 -32.28
N PRO A 46 6.67 -21.41 -30.98
CA PRO A 46 7.74 -21.98 -30.17
C PRO A 46 7.50 -23.46 -29.84
N ILE A 47 6.24 -23.93 -29.89
CA ILE A 47 5.92 -25.33 -29.54
C ILE A 47 6.57 -26.29 -30.53
N GLY A 48 7.32 -27.24 -29.99
CA GLY A 48 8.06 -28.25 -30.74
C GLY A 48 9.45 -27.81 -31.19
N GLN A 49 9.80 -26.53 -31.05
CA GLN A 49 11.14 -26.01 -31.31
C GLN A 49 12.10 -26.37 -30.17
N TYR A 50 13.39 -26.22 -30.43
CA TYR A 50 14.45 -26.46 -29.46
C TYR A 50 15.03 -25.14 -28.96
N MET A 51 15.37 -25.11 -27.67
CA MET A 51 16.05 -24.02 -27.02
C MET A 51 17.29 -24.56 -26.31
N ILE A 52 18.40 -23.84 -26.43
CA ILE A 52 19.63 -24.18 -25.73
C ILE A 52 19.66 -23.41 -24.41
N ILE A 53 19.77 -24.14 -23.30
CA ILE A 53 19.97 -23.60 -21.96
C ILE A 53 21.29 -24.15 -21.42
N GLU A 54 22.28 -23.26 -21.23
CA GLU A 54 23.62 -23.60 -20.72
C GLU A 54 24.23 -24.87 -21.37
N ASN A 55 24.23 -24.91 -22.70
CA ASN A 55 24.73 -25.99 -23.57
C ASN A 55 23.88 -27.27 -23.66
N ASN A 56 22.66 -27.29 -23.11
CA ASN A 56 21.75 -28.42 -23.23
C ASN A 56 20.53 -28.03 -24.09
N GLU A 57 20.15 -28.90 -25.03
CA GLU A 57 18.98 -28.69 -25.89
C GLU A 57 17.70 -29.20 -25.21
N PHE A 58 16.70 -28.32 -25.14
CA PHE A 58 15.38 -28.64 -24.60
C PHE A 58 14.30 -28.39 -25.65
N LYS A 59 13.40 -29.36 -25.81
CA LYS A 59 12.22 -29.20 -26.66
C LYS A 59 11.15 -28.41 -25.91
N ILE A 60 10.69 -27.31 -26.50
CA ILE A 60 9.62 -26.50 -25.93
C ILE A 60 8.29 -27.24 -26.13
N ILE A 61 7.60 -27.55 -25.03
CA ILE A 61 6.33 -28.29 -25.04
C ILE A 61 5.14 -27.44 -24.59
N GLY A 62 5.40 -26.28 -23.98
CA GLY A 62 4.35 -25.38 -23.52
C GLY A 62 4.83 -23.94 -23.31
N VAL A 63 3.86 -23.03 -23.23
CA VAL A 63 4.06 -21.60 -22.94
C VAL A 63 3.08 -21.17 -21.86
N PHE A 64 3.57 -20.47 -20.84
CA PHE A 64 2.73 -19.90 -19.78
C PHE A 64 1.96 -18.66 -20.25
N GLU A 65 0.79 -18.44 -19.66
CA GLU A 65 0.07 -17.16 -19.79
C GLU A 65 0.91 -16.00 -19.25
N LYS A 66 0.82 -14.85 -19.92
CA LYS A 66 1.54 -13.62 -19.55
C LYS A 66 1.02 -13.07 -18.22
N LYS A 67 1.89 -12.93 -17.22
CA LYS A 67 1.59 -12.26 -15.94
C LYS A 67 2.00 -10.79 -15.92
N GLY A 68 2.90 -10.38 -16.81
CA GLY A 68 3.44 -9.03 -16.90
C GLY A 68 4.51 -8.71 -15.87
N GLU A 69 4.77 -7.42 -15.70
CA GLU A 69 5.83 -6.91 -14.84
C GLU A 69 5.29 -6.48 -13.47
N GLY A 70 6.03 -6.77 -12.41
CA GLY A 70 5.78 -6.28 -11.06
C GLY A 70 7.04 -5.61 -10.52
N PHE A 71 6.90 -4.40 -9.96
CA PHE A 71 8.02 -3.63 -9.40
C PHE A 71 9.23 -3.47 -10.36
N GLY A 72 8.98 -3.37 -11.67
CA GLY A 72 10.02 -3.24 -12.70
C GLY A 72 10.80 -4.54 -13.00
N GLN A 73 10.33 -5.69 -12.49
CA GLN A 73 10.85 -7.01 -12.86
C GLN A 73 9.79 -7.81 -13.63
N SER A 74 10.24 -8.50 -14.68
CA SER A 74 9.39 -9.41 -15.45
C SER A 74 9.14 -10.71 -14.70
N ASN A 75 7.86 -11.11 -14.61
CA ASN A 75 7.46 -12.42 -14.09
C ASN A 75 7.43 -13.51 -15.17
N ASP A 76 7.79 -13.17 -16.40
CA ASP A 76 7.60 -14.01 -17.59
C ASP A 76 8.93 -14.38 -18.28
N ASN A 77 10.07 -13.85 -17.81
CA ASN A 77 11.39 -14.19 -18.33
C ASN A 77 12.00 -15.42 -17.62
N PHE A 78 11.44 -16.60 -17.83
CA PHE A 78 11.95 -17.85 -17.24
C PHE A 78 11.64 -19.08 -18.11
N ALA A 79 12.35 -20.17 -17.85
CA ALA A 79 12.09 -21.51 -18.40
C ALA A 79 11.95 -22.52 -17.27
N LEU A 80 10.91 -23.35 -17.33
CA LEU A 80 10.66 -24.44 -16.38
C LEU A 80 11.06 -25.78 -17.00
N LEU A 81 11.87 -26.53 -16.25
CA LEU A 81 12.42 -27.83 -16.63
C LEU A 81 12.03 -28.90 -15.60
N PRO A 82 11.94 -30.19 -15.99
CA PRO A 82 11.75 -31.27 -15.02
C PRO A 82 12.87 -31.29 -13.96
N ILE A 83 12.50 -31.42 -12.69
CA ILE A 83 13.46 -31.42 -11.58
C ILE A 83 14.52 -32.52 -11.70
N THR A 84 14.15 -33.66 -12.26
CA THR A 84 15.04 -34.80 -12.47
C THR A 84 16.08 -34.51 -13.55
N THR A 85 15.67 -33.89 -14.67
CA THR A 85 16.57 -33.40 -15.72
C THR A 85 17.53 -32.33 -15.18
N MET A 86 17.02 -31.40 -14.37
CA MET A 86 17.85 -30.40 -13.68
C MET A 86 18.90 -31.06 -12.78
N GLN A 87 18.49 -32.02 -11.96
CA GLN A 87 19.40 -32.74 -11.06
C GLN A 87 20.44 -33.57 -11.82
N GLN A 88 20.12 -34.08 -13.01
CA GLN A 88 21.04 -34.83 -13.86
C GLN A 88 22.13 -33.93 -14.46
N ILE A 89 21.72 -32.80 -15.05
CA ILE A 89 22.65 -31.88 -15.72
C ILE A 89 23.56 -31.19 -14.71
N TYR A 90 22.98 -30.81 -13.58
CA TYR A 90 23.65 -29.90 -12.65
C TYR A 90 24.10 -30.52 -11.33
N GLY A 91 23.73 -31.77 -11.07
CA GLY A 91 24.00 -32.46 -9.82
C GLY A 91 23.03 -32.08 -8.68
N LYS A 92 23.02 -32.94 -7.65
CA LYS A 92 22.15 -32.83 -6.47
C LYS A 92 22.83 -32.14 -5.28
N ASN A 93 24.16 -32.16 -5.21
CA ASN A 93 24.90 -31.74 -4.03
C ASN A 93 25.03 -30.21 -3.96
N ASN A 94 24.90 -29.66 -2.75
CA ASN A 94 25.09 -28.25 -2.42
C ASN A 94 24.20 -27.27 -3.20
N ARG A 95 22.95 -27.66 -3.50
CA ARG A 95 21.96 -26.79 -4.13
C ARG A 95 20.72 -26.61 -3.26
N SER A 96 20.27 -25.37 -3.16
CA SER A 96 18.99 -25.03 -2.54
C SER A 96 17.85 -25.37 -3.49
N ILE A 97 16.78 -25.94 -2.93
CA ILE A 97 15.54 -26.23 -3.64
C ILE A 97 14.43 -25.44 -2.97
N ASN A 98 13.66 -24.71 -3.76
CA ASN A 98 12.44 -24.08 -3.31
C ASN A 98 11.29 -25.08 -3.49
N VAL A 99 10.54 -25.32 -2.42
CA VAL A 99 9.37 -26.21 -2.43
C VAL A 99 8.13 -25.33 -2.25
N ALA A 100 7.30 -25.27 -3.28
CA ALA A 100 6.03 -24.54 -3.21
C ALA A 100 4.96 -25.45 -2.60
N ILE A 101 4.28 -24.95 -1.56
CA ILE A 101 3.26 -25.69 -0.82
C ILE A 101 2.03 -24.79 -0.72
N GLN A 102 0.85 -25.34 -0.98
CA GLN A 102 -0.43 -24.65 -0.85
C GLN A 102 -1.19 -25.18 0.36
N ALA A 103 -1.62 -24.27 1.23
CA ALA A 103 -2.48 -24.63 2.34
C ALA A 103 -3.89 -24.99 1.84
N PRO A 104 -4.60 -25.96 2.46
CA PRO A 104 -5.96 -26.34 2.05
C PRO A 104 -6.98 -25.20 2.16
N SER A 105 -6.79 -24.29 3.12
CA SER A 105 -7.67 -23.15 3.38
C SER A 105 -6.88 -22.00 4.01
N LYS A 106 -7.49 -20.81 4.06
CA LYS A 106 -6.88 -19.64 4.71
C LYS A 106 -6.86 -19.82 6.24
N GLU A 107 -7.85 -20.49 6.78
CA GLU A 107 -8.03 -20.74 8.22
C GLU A 107 -6.93 -21.66 8.74
N THR A 108 -6.55 -22.69 7.97
CA THR A 108 -5.51 -23.66 8.31
C THR A 108 -4.10 -23.22 7.89
N PHE A 109 -3.93 -22.00 7.38
CA PHE A 109 -2.66 -21.56 6.80
C PHE A 109 -1.50 -21.56 7.80
N ASN A 110 -1.70 -20.96 8.98
CA ASN A 110 -0.66 -20.89 10.02
C ASN A 110 -0.33 -22.28 10.59
N GLU A 111 -1.35 -23.10 10.84
CA GLU A 111 -1.17 -24.49 11.26
C GLU A 111 -0.41 -25.31 10.20
N SER A 112 -0.71 -25.08 8.92
CA SER A 112 0.00 -25.74 7.81
C SER A 112 1.48 -25.35 7.79
N ILE A 113 1.82 -24.08 8.06
CA ILE A 113 3.21 -23.64 8.18
C ILE A 113 3.91 -24.39 9.31
N GLU A 114 3.33 -24.45 10.51
CA GLU A 114 3.93 -25.14 11.66
C GLU A 114 4.16 -26.63 11.38
N ASN A 115 3.22 -27.28 10.70
CA ASN A 115 3.34 -28.68 10.29
C ASN A 115 4.47 -28.87 9.26
N VAL A 116 4.54 -28.00 8.25
CA VAL A 116 5.61 -28.02 7.24
C VAL A 116 6.98 -27.80 7.87
N VAL A 117 7.10 -26.85 8.81
CA VAL A 117 8.34 -26.60 9.55
C VAL A 117 8.77 -27.85 10.30
N SER A 118 7.85 -28.48 11.01
CA SER A 118 8.13 -29.68 11.80
C SER A 118 8.63 -30.84 10.93
N VAL A 119 8.03 -31.04 9.75
CA VAL A 119 8.46 -32.04 8.77
C VAL A 119 9.82 -31.67 8.16
N MET A 120 10.01 -30.41 7.78
CA MET A 120 11.26 -29.93 7.17
C MET A 120 12.44 -30.02 8.13
N ARG A 121 12.27 -29.66 9.40
CA ARG A 121 13.30 -29.86 10.45
C ARG A 121 13.67 -31.33 10.60
N SER A 122 12.68 -32.23 10.51
CA SER A 122 12.92 -33.68 10.55
C SER A 122 13.73 -34.17 9.34
N ILE A 123 13.43 -33.67 8.14
CA ILE A 123 14.15 -33.98 6.90
C ILE A 123 15.59 -33.43 6.95
N ARG A 124 15.76 -32.19 7.43
CA ARG A 124 17.05 -31.49 7.56
C ARG A 124 17.89 -31.96 8.74
N LYS A 125 17.26 -32.65 9.70
CA LYS A 125 17.85 -33.12 10.96
C LYS A 125 18.31 -31.97 11.86
N ASP A 126 17.55 -30.86 11.85
CA ASP A 126 17.80 -29.71 12.73
C ASP A 126 17.51 -30.11 14.18
N LYS A 127 18.43 -29.85 15.11
CA LYS A 127 18.24 -30.27 16.51
C LYS A 127 17.21 -29.40 17.23
N PRO A 128 16.60 -29.90 18.32
CA PRO A 128 15.77 -29.08 19.18
C PRO A 128 16.56 -27.87 19.74
N GLY A 129 16.02 -26.67 19.56
CA GLY A 129 16.64 -25.42 20.03
C GLY A 129 17.64 -24.77 19.08
N GLU A 130 18.02 -25.45 17.98
CA GLU A 130 18.79 -24.81 16.89
C GLU A 130 17.86 -24.02 15.97
N ALA A 131 18.41 -22.97 15.33
CA ALA A 131 17.71 -22.19 14.32
C ALA A 131 17.43 -23.04 13.06
N ASP A 132 16.35 -22.73 12.35
CA ASP A 132 15.97 -23.48 11.15
C ASP A 132 17.03 -23.32 10.05
N SER A 133 17.40 -24.43 9.40
CA SER A 133 18.38 -24.43 8.31
C SER A 133 17.79 -24.02 6.94
N PHE A 134 16.55 -23.55 6.93
CA PHE A 134 15.77 -23.18 5.77
C PHE A 134 14.94 -21.92 6.04
N GLU A 135 14.58 -21.23 4.97
CA GLU A 135 13.73 -20.05 5.04
C GLU A 135 12.32 -20.40 4.54
N ILE A 136 11.33 -19.78 5.16
CA ILE A 136 9.94 -19.87 4.73
C ILE A 136 9.58 -18.55 4.07
N PHE A 137 9.24 -18.63 2.80
CA PHE A 137 8.70 -17.51 2.08
C PHE A 137 7.21 -17.72 1.87
N SER A 138 6.38 -16.83 2.41
CA SER A 138 4.94 -16.93 2.32
C SER A 138 4.33 -15.65 1.79
N ASN A 139 3.16 -15.73 1.14
CA ASN A 139 2.46 -14.54 0.66
C ASN A 139 2.08 -13.59 1.82
N ASP A 140 1.79 -14.13 3.00
CA ASP A 140 1.55 -13.36 4.22
C ASP A 140 2.80 -12.63 4.72
N SER A 141 4.01 -13.17 4.50
CA SER A 141 5.25 -12.48 4.86
C SER A 141 5.47 -11.23 3.99
N LEU A 142 5.14 -11.28 2.70
CA LEU A 142 5.16 -10.12 1.80
C LEU A 142 4.09 -9.10 2.18
N ILE A 143 2.85 -9.55 2.41
CA ILE A 143 1.76 -8.67 2.87
C ILE A 143 2.10 -8.05 4.22
N GLY A 144 2.70 -8.80 5.14
CA GLY A 144 3.15 -8.35 6.45
C GLY A 144 4.25 -7.28 6.36
N GLN A 145 5.22 -7.44 5.46
CA GLN A 145 6.25 -6.43 5.21
C GLN A 145 5.65 -5.15 4.61
N VAL A 146 4.80 -5.28 3.58
CA VAL A 146 4.11 -4.14 2.97
C VAL A 146 3.25 -3.40 4.00
N ASN A 147 2.45 -4.13 4.78
CA ASN A 147 1.62 -3.54 5.84
C ASN A 147 2.46 -2.84 6.91
N SER A 148 3.60 -3.41 7.30
CA SER A 148 4.50 -2.80 8.27
C SER A 148 5.10 -1.50 7.72
N PHE A 149 5.60 -1.53 6.49
CA PHE A 149 6.10 -0.33 5.81
C PHE A 149 5.03 0.75 5.68
N THR A 150 3.84 0.40 5.17
CA THR A 150 2.69 1.31 5.07
C THR A 150 2.29 1.87 6.43
N LYS A 151 2.35 1.07 7.50
CA LYS A 151 2.03 1.52 8.87
C LYS A 151 3.01 2.60 9.35
N TYR A 152 4.32 2.38 9.19
CA TYR A 152 5.33 3.38 9.56
C TYR A 152 5.24 4.63 8.69
N PHE A 153 5.04 4.47 7.38
CA PHE A 153 4.81 5.58 6.48
C PHE A 153 3.59 6.42 6.90
N LYS A 154 2.48 5.76 7.24
CA LYS A 154 1.25 6.41 7.73
C LYS A 154 1.50 7.18 9.03
N TYR A 155 2.27 6.63 9.98
CA TYR A 155 2.62 7.35 11.20
C TYR A 155 3.52 8.56 10.93
N GLY A 156 4.52 8.40 10.07
CA GLY A 156 5.40 9.50 9.66
C GLY A 156 4.62 10.63 8.97
N ALA A 157 3.79 10.28 7.99
CA ALA A 157 2.92 11.23 7.29
C ALA A 157 1.96 11.92 8.28
N GLY A 158 1.32 11.17 9.18
CA GLY A 158 0.42 11.72 10.19
C GLY A 158 1.12 12.69 11.14
N PHE A 159 2.36 12.42 11.54
CA PHE A 159 3.15 13.32 12.38
C PHE A 159 3.50 14.63 11.65
N ILE A 160 3.90 14.55 10.38
CA ILE A 160 4.17 15.73 9.55
C ILE A 160 2.90 16.55 9.35
N SER A 161 1.77 15.89 9.06
CA SER A 161 0.46 16.54 8.95
C SER A 161 0.05 17.23 10.24
N PHE A 162 0.31 16.63 11.41
CA PHE A 162 0.02 17.24 12.70
C PHE A 162 0.82 18.54 12.92
N ILE A 163 2.12 18.55 12.62
CA ILE A 163 2.96 19.75 12.72
C ILE A 163 2.47 20.83 11.75
N ALA A 164 2.19 20.47 10.49
CA ALA A 164 1.68 21.40 9.48
C ALA A 164 0.33 22.01 9.92
N MET A 165 -0.54 21.20 10.52
CA MET A 165 -1.83 21.63 11.05
C MET A 165 -1.67 22.62 12.21
N LEU A 166 -0.73 22.39 13.12
CA LEU A 166 -0.43 23.35 14.19
C LEU A 166 0.08 24.70 13.64
N ALA A 167 0.99 24.66 12.66
CA ALA A 167 1.52 25.86 12.02
C ALA A 167 0.43 26.66 11.30
N ALA A 168 -0.41 25.99 10.49
CA ALA A 168 -1.58 26.59 9.86
C ALA A 168 -2.54 27.17 10.90
N GLY A 169 -2.70 26.44 12.01
CA GLY A 169 -3.55 26.83 13.10
C GLY A 169 -3.15 28.14 13.80
N ILE A 170 -1.85 28.33 14.03
CA ILE A 170 -1.32 29.60 14.55
C ILE A 170 -1.61 30.75 13.57
N GLY A 171 -1.51 30.48 12.26
CA GLY A 171 -1.88 31.44 11.23
C GLY A 171 -3.35 31.88 11.32
N ILE A 172 -4.27 30.92 11.45
CA ILE A 172 -5.71 31.22 11.61
C ILE A 172 -5.96 32.03 12.89
N MET A 173 -5.33 31.65 14.01
CA MET A 173 -5.45 32.39 15.26
C MET A 173 -4.98 33.85 15.10
N ASN A 174 -3.87 34.10 14.40
CA ASN A 174 -3.36 35.45 14.16
C ASN A 174 -4.28 36.26 13.27
N ILE A 175 -4.78 35.69 12.16
CA ILE A 175 -5.74 36.36 11.29
C ILE A 175 -7.00 36.73 12.07
N MET A 176 -7.49 35.83 12.91
CA MET A 176 -8.65 36.09 13.77
C MET A 176 -8.37 37.20 14.80
N LEU A 177 -7.19 37.25 15.40
CA LEU A 177 -6.83 38.35 16.31
C LEU A 177 -6.80 39.70 15.61
N VAL A 178 -6.25 39.76 14.40
CA VAL A 178 -6.23 40.98 13.58
C VAL A 178 -7.65 41.39 13.18
N SER A 179 -8.48 40.44 12.74
CA SER A 179 -9.89 40.69 12.40
C SER A 179 -10.70 41.24 13.58
N VAL A 180 -10.45 40.72 14.79
CA VAL A 180 -11.08 41.25 16.02
C VAL A 180 -10.66 42.69 16.27
N THR A 181 -9.38 43.03 16.07
CA THR A 181 -8.90 44.40 16.25
C THR A 181 -9.48 45.37 15.21
N GLU A 182 -9.58 44.96 13.95
CA GLU A 182 -10.19 45.78 12.88
C GLU A 182 -11.69 46.01 13.12
N ARG A 183 -12.41 44.98 13.58
CA ARG A 183 -13.86 45.04 13.84
C ARG A 183 -14.20 45.50 15.27
N THR A 184 -13.25 46.05 16.02
CA THR A 184 -13.45 46.43 17.44
C THR A 184 -14.65 47.36 17.64
N LYS A 185 -14.76 48.40 16.80
CA LYS A 185 -15.85 49.39 16.86
C LYS A 185 -17.23 48.77 16.59
N GLU A 186 -17.31 47.88 15.61
CA GLU A 186 -18.56 47.16 15.29
C GLU A 186 -19.01 46.26 16.45
N ILE A 187 -18.07 45.55 17.08
CA ILE A 187 -18.32 44.70 18.26
C ILE A 187 -18.81 45.56 19.44
N GLY A 188 -18.19 46.73 19.65
CA GLY A 188 -18.58 47.71 20.66
C GLY A 188 -20.01 48.18 20.50
N ILE A 189 -20.40 48.56 19.28
CA ILE A 189 -21.78 48.98 18.95
C ILE A 189 -22.77 47.84 19.23
N ARG A 190 -22.48 46.61 18.79
CA ARG A 190 -23.36 45.44 19.04
C ARG A 190 -23.57 45.20 20.53
N LYS A 191 -22.52 45.30 21.33
CA LYS A 191 -22.61 45.16 22.80
C LYS A 191 -23.36 46.32 23.46
N ALA A 192 -23.19 47.55 23.00
CA ALA A 192 -23.90 48.72 23.51
C ALA A 192 -25.42 48.61 23.27
N ILE A 193 -25.84 47.94 22.18
CA ILE A 193 -27.25 47.65 21.87
C ILE A 193 -27.76 46.39 22.60
N GLY A 194 -26.93 45.73 23.41
CA GLY A 194 -27.33 44.62 24.29
C GLY A 194 -26.94 43.22 23.83
N ALA A 195 -26.05 43.06 22.85
CA ALA A 195 -25.56 41.74 22.46
C ALA A 195 -24.84 41.03 23.62
N LYS A 196 -25.27 39.80 23.93
CA LYS A 196 -24.62 38.96 24.95
C LYS A 196 -23.21 38.57 24.53
N ARG A 197 -22.29 38.46 25.49
CA ARG A 197 -20.91 37.96 25.25
C ARG A 197 -20.89 36.61 24.54
N SER A 198 -21.84 35.73 24.86
CA SER A 198 -21.99 34.42 24.20
C SER A 198 -22.30 34.54 22.71
N SER A 199 -23.10 35.52 22.29
CA SER A 199 -23.44 35.74 20.88
C SER A 199 -22.23 36.16 20.04
N ILE A 200 -21.38 37.01 20.62
CA ILE A 200 -20.12 37.44 19.98
C ILE A 200 -19.14 36.26 19.91
N LEU A 201 -19.02 35.50 21.00
CA LEU A 201 -18.18 34.31 21.06
C LEU A 201 -18.59 33.29 19.98
N THR A 202 -19.87 32.94 19.90
CA THR A 202 -20.38 31.96 18.92
C THR A 202 -20.16 32.42 17.48
N GLN A 203 -20.31 33.71 17.19
CA GLN A 203 -20.09 34.25 15.85
C GLN A 203 -18.63 34.02 15.41
N PHE A 204 -17.66 34.44 16.23
CA PHE A 204 -16.24 34.28 15.90
C PHE A 204 -15.80 32.81 15.88
N LEU A 205 -16.38 31.96 16.73
CA LEU A 205 -16.13 30.51 16.67
C LEU A 205 -16.64 29.89 15.37
N ILE A 206 -17.84 30.28 14.93
CA ILE A 206 -18.40 29.80 13.65
C ILE A 206 -17.53 30.30 12.48
N GLU A 207 -17.06 31.54 12.50
CA GLU A 207 -16.14 32.09 11.49
C GLU A 207 -14.85 31.27 11.41
N ALA A 208 -14.24 30.93 12.56
CA ALA A 208 -13.05 30.07 12.62
C ALA A 208 -13.31 28.65 12.10
N ILE A 209 -14.43 28.03 12.49
CA ILE A 209 -14.80 26.68 12.03
C ILE A 209 -15.03 26.67 10.53
N ILE A 210 -15.73 27.67 9.96
CA ILE A 210 -15.99 27.76 8.52
C ILE A 210 -14.66 27.90 7.76
N LEU A 211 -13.74 28.74 8.22
CA LEU A 211 -12.42 28.89 7.60
C LEU A 211 -11.63 27.57 7.61
N CYS A 212 -11.59 26.87 8.75
CA CYS A 212 -10.96 25.56 8.85
C CYS A 212 -11.63 24.53 7.93
N GLN A 213 -12.96 24.55 7.84
CA GLN A 213 -13.73 23.59 7.05
C GLN A 213 -13.54 23.81 5.55
N LEU A 214 -13.50 25.06 5.09
CA LEU A 214 -13.18 25.38 3.70
C LEU A 214 -11.78 24.93 3.32
N GLY A 215 -10.79 25.19 4.19
CA GLY A 215 -9.43 24.68 4.01
C GLY A 215 -9.38 23.14 3.95
N GLY A 216 -10.11 22.47 4.84
CA GLY A 216 -10.24 21.01 4.88
C GLY A 216 -10.86 20.45 3.60
N ILE A 217 -11.96 21.02 3.11
CA ILE A 217 -12.64 20.60 1.88
C ILE A 217 -11.69 20.77 0.68
N ILE A 218 -11.03 21.92 0.55
CA ILE A 218 -10.06 22.16 -0.53
C ILE A 218 -8.91 21.16 -0.44
N GLY A 219 -8.39 20.91 0.77
CA GLY A 219 -7.34 19.92 1.01
C GLY A 219 -7.75 18.50 0.62
N ILE A 220 -8.99 18.09 0.95
CA ILE A 220 -9.55 16.79 0.55
C ILE A 220 -9.64 16.69 -0.97
N ILE A 221 -10.17 17.72 -1.65
CA ILE A 221 -10.28 17.72 -3.11
C ILE A 221 -8.89 17.59 -3.75
N LEU A 222 -7.93 18.41 -3.32
CA LEU A 222 -6.56 18.36 -3.84
C LEU A 222 -5.89 17.02 -3.56
N GLY A 223 -6.07 16.46 -2.36
CA GLY A 223 -5.53 15.15 -1.97
C GLY A 223 -6.10 14.00 -2.80
N VAL A 224 -7.42 13.98 -3.01
CA VAL A 224 -8.08 12.97 -3.84
C VAL A 224 -7.64 13.11 -5.30
N VAL A 225 -7.59 14.33 -5.85
CA VAL A 225 -7.16 14.55 -7.23
C VAL A 225 -5.71 14.11 -7.44
N THR A 226 -4.78 14.61 -6.63
CA THR A 226 -3.36 14.27 -6.74
C THR A 226 -3.10 12.78 -6.49
N GLY A 227 -3.76 12.19 -5.50
CA GLY A 227 -3.67 10.76 -5.21
C GLY A 227 -4.14 9.88 -6.37
N ASN A 228 -5.24 10.23 -7.03
CA ASN A 228 -5.75 9.47 -8.17
C ASN A 228 -4.90 9.66 -9.44
N ILE A 229 -4.33 10.85 -9.66
CA ILE A 229 -3.35 11.06 -10.74
C ILE A 229 -2.15 10.12 -10.56
N LEU A 230 -1.61 10.03 -9.34
CA LEU A 230 -0.52 9.08 -9.03
C LEU A 230 -0.98 7.62 -9.17
N GLY A 231 -2.22 7.31 -8.78
CA GLY A 231 -2.82 5.99 -8.94
C GLY A 231 -2.85 5.53 -10.40
N ILE A 232 -3.18 6.42 -11.34
CA ILE A 232 -3.18 6.13 -12.78
C ILE A 232 -1.76 5.76 -13.25
N TYR A 233 -0.73 6.50 -12.84
CA TYR A 233 0.67 6.18 -13.19
C TYR A 233 1.13 4.83 -12.62
N LEU A 234 0.57 4.41 -11.49
CA LEU A 234 0.91 3.16 -10.80
C LEU A 234 -0.01 1.99 -11.17
N SER A 235 -0.92 2.16 -12.15
CA SER A 235 -1.95 1.16 -12.50
C SER A 235 -2.80 0.70 -11.31
N SER A 236 -3.00 1.58 -10.33
CA SER A 236 -3.80 1.33 -9.14
C SER A 236 -5.24 1.83 -9.35
N PRO A 237 -6.27 1.12 -8.86
CA PRO A 237 -7.65 1.56 -8.99
C PRO A 237 -7.88 2.92 -8.29
N VAL A 238 -8.78 3.71 -8.86
CA VAL A 238 -9.25 4.96 -8.28
C VAL A 238 -10.03 4.65 -7.01
N VAL A 239 -9.61 5.20 -5.87
CA VAL A 239 -10.23 4.96 -4.57
C VAL A 239 -10.42 6.28 -3.83
N ILE A 240 -11.63 6.48 -3.28
CA ILE A 240 -11.95 7.60 -2.39
C ILE A 240 -12.12 7.03 -0.98
N PRO A 241 -11.22 7.36 -0.03
CA PRO A 241 -11.31 6.84 1.33
C PRO A 241 -12.31 7.65 2.17
N TYR A 242 -13.60 7.32 2.08
CA TYR A 242 -14.68 8.04 2.78
C TYR A 242 -14.46 8.16 4.29
N ASP A 243 -13.91 7.14 4.94
CA ASP A 243 -13.59 7.16 6.37
C ASP A 243 -12.62 8.29 6.73
N TRP A 244 -11.59 8.49 5.90
CA TRP A 244 -10.60 9.55 6.09
C TRP A 244 -11.16 10.93 5.81
N VAL A 245 -12.07 11.05 4.84
CA VAL A 245 -12.79 12.30 4.57
C VAL A 245 -13.55 12.74 5.82
N ILE A 246 -14.31 11.84 6.44
CA ILE A 246 -15.07 12.14 7.66
C ILE A 246 -14.13 12.52 8.81
N ILE A 247 -13.05 11.77 9.02
CA ILE A 247 -12.06 12.06 10.06
C ILE A 247 -11.47 13.47 9.87
N VAL A 248 -11.10 13.85 8.65
CA VAL A 248 -10.54 15.18 8.36
C VAL A 248 -11.54 16.28 8.69
N LEU A 249 -12.82 16.14 8.31
CA LEU A 249 -13.84 17.15 8.60
C LEU A 249 -14.06 17.34 10.12
N VAL A 250 -14.04 16.24 10.87
CA VAL A 250 -14.13 16.28 12.35
C VAL A 250 -12.90 16.98 12.93
N VAL A 251 -11.70 16.60 12.47
CA VAL A 251 -10.44 17.20 12.95
C VAL A 251 -10.39 18.69 12.63
N CYS A 252 -10.76 19.11 11.42
CA CYS A 252 -10.84 20.53 11.05
C CYS A 252 -11.79 21.31 11.97
N SER A 253 -12.93 20.73 12.34
CA SER A 253 -13.89 21.34 13.26
C SER A 253 -13.28 21.51 14.67
N VAL A 254 -12.64 20.47 15.19
CA VAL A 254 -11.97 20.51 16.51
C VAL A 254 -10.86 21.56 16.53
N VAL A 255 -10.04 21.60 15.49
CA VAL A 255 -8.93 22.55 15.35
C VAL A 255 -9.45 23.99 15.26
N GLY A 256 -10.50 24.22 14.46
CA GLY A 256 -11.16 25.53 14.36
C GLY A 256 -11.71 26.02 15.70
N ILE A 257 -12.29 25.12 16.51
CA ILE A 257 -12.72 25.45 17.87
C ILE A 257 -11.50 25.80 18.74
N VAL A 258 -10.53 24.89 18.87
CA VAL A 258 -9.38 25.07 19.78
C VAL A 258 -8.65 26.39 19.53
N LEU A 259 -8.40 26.70 18.26
CA LEU A 259 -7.63 27.88 17.88
C LEU A 259 -8.49 29.15 17.79
N GLY A 260 -9.79 29.01 17.51
CA GLY A 260 -10.74 30.11 17.47
C GLY A 260 -11.19 30.60 18.86
N VAL A 261 -11.11 29.75 19.89
CA VAL A 261 -11.56 30.08 21.25
C VAL A 261 -10.85 31.31 21.81
N TYR A 262 -9.52 31.39 21.70
CA TYR A 262 -8.75 32.51 22.25
C TYR A 262 -9.15 33.87 21.64
N PRO A 263 -9.12 34.08 20.31
CA PRO A 263 -9.53 35.35 19.70
C PRO A 263 -11.01 35.64 19.91
N ALA A 264 -11.89 34.63 19.82
CA ALA A 264 -13.32 34.81 20.06
C ALA A 264 -13.59 35.27 21.50
N TYR A 265 -12.87 34.72 22.48
CA TYR A 265 -12.96 35.12 23.87
C TYR A 265 -12.47 36.56 24.08
N LYS A 266 -11.37 36.94 23.43
CA LYS A 266 -10.86 38.32 23.45
C LYS A 266 -11.91 39.30 22.91
N ALA A 267 -12.55 38.97 21.78
CA ALA A 267 -13.64 39.78 21.20
C ALA A 267 -14.84 39.90 22.14
N ALA A 268 -15.25 38.78 22.74
CA ALA A 268 -16.37 38.71 23.67
C ALA A 268 -16.12 39.48 24.99
N LYS A 269 -14.87 39.75 25.36
CA LYS A 269 -14.51 40.49 26.58
C LYS A 269 -14.33 42.01 26.40
N LEU A 270 -14.23 42.52 25.17
CA LEU A 270 -14.13 43.97 24.88
C LEU A 270 -15.22 44.81 25.60
N ASP A 271 -14.81 45.91 26.24
CA ASP A 271 -15.74 46.87 26.85
C ASP A 271 -16.35 47.78 25.78
N PRO A 272 -17.68 47.98 25.76
CA PRO A 272 -18.33 48.88 24.79
C PRO A 272 -17.78 50.31 24.81
N ILE A 273 -17.40 50.81 25.99
CA ILE A 273 -16.91 52.19 26.16
C ILE A 273 -15.53 52.34 25.53
N ASP A 274 -14.63 51.39 25.79
CA ASP A 274 -13.28 51.38 25.23
C ASP A 274 -13.30 51.14 23.71
N ALA A 275 -14.21 50.29 23.24
CA ALA A 275 -14.35 49.99 21.81
C ALA A 275 -14.87 51.17 20.97
N LEU A 276 -15.62 52.10 21.58
CA LEU A 276 -16.13 53.32 20.92
C LEU A 276 -15.15 54.51 21.00
N ARG A 277 -14.18 54.44 21.92
CA ARG A 277 -13.13 55.45 22.11
C ARG A 277 -11.89 55.22 21.23
N TYR A 278 -11.81 54.06 20.59
CA TYR A 278 -10.74 53.69 19.67
C TYR A 278 -10.94 54.44 18.34
N GLU A 279 -9.96 55.29 17.97
CA GLU A 279 -9.78 55.78 16.58
C GLU A 279 -9.05 54.72 15.74
#